data_AF-A0A356KFQ1-F1
#
_entry.id   AF-A0A356KFQ1-F1
#
_cell.length_a   1.000
_cell.length_b   1.000
_cell.length_c   1.000
_cell.angle_alpha   90.00
_cell.angle_beta   90.00
_cell.angle_gamma   90.00
#
_symmetry.space_group_name_H-M   'P 1'
#
loop_
_entity.id
_entity.type
_entity.pdbx_description
1 polymer ?
#
loop_
_entity_poly.entity_id
_entity_poly.type
_entity_poly.pdbx_seq_one_letter_code
_entity_poly.pdbx_strand_id
1 'polypeptide(L)'
;MSSPAITHLSWGKLEVADHGTFKDAKLWPGGARAWDWSETGTRHEPGIQPADVAELLAQGAEVVVLSRGMHERLLTCPDTLALLEERGVEVHVLQTEEAVATYESLRTTRPVGALIHSTC
;
A
#
# COMPACT_ATOMS: atom_id res chain seq x y z
N MET A 1 -16.20 6.11 3.20
CA MET A 1 -15.71 5.40 4.42
C MET A 1 -14.27 5.82 4.65
N SER A 2 -13.76 5.81 5.87
CA SER A 2 -12.36 6.17 6.16
C SER A 2 -11.41 5.02 5.87
N SER A 3 -10.17 5.31 5.49
CA SER A 3 -9.12 4.27 5.39
C SER A 3 -8.82 3.69 6.78
N PRO A 4 -8.64 2.37 6.91
CA PRO A 4 -8.52 1.70 8.21
C PRO A 4 -7.19 2.03 8.90
N ALA A 5 -7.16 2.00 10.22
CA ALA A 5 -5.93 2.28 10.97
C ALA A 5 -5.01 1.04 11.03
N ILE A 6 -3.70 1.25 10.90
CA ILE A 6 -2.67 0.25 11.21
C ILE A 6 -2.37 0.34 12.70
N THR A 7 -2.64 -0.73 13.45
CA THR A 7 -2.46 -0.76 14.91
C THR A 7 -1.13 -1.35 15.33
N HIS A 8 -0.51 -2.15 14.47
CA HIS A 8 0.79 -2.77 14.74
C HIS A 8 1.54 -3.08 13.45
N LEU A 9 2.86 -2.87 13.47
CA LEU A 9 3.79 -3.27 12.42
C LEU A 9 5.00 -3.94 13.07
N SER A 10 5.39 -5.10 12.54
CA SER A 10 6.67 -5.76 12.80
C SER A 10 7.06 -6.63 11.60
N TRP A 11 8.24 -7.26 11.65
CA TRP A 11 8.72 -8.07 10.54
C TRP A 11 7.76 -9.21 10.20
N GLY A 12 7.23 -9.19 8.97
CA GLY A 12 6.30 -10.22 8.51
C GLY A 12 4.90 -10.15 9.13
N LYS A 13 4.56 -9.06 9.83
CA LYS A 13 3.29 -8.90 10.53
C LYS A 13 2.79 -7.46 10.49
N LEU A 14 1.55 -7.29 10.06
CA LEU A 14 0.79 -6.05 10.07
C LEU A 14 -0.58 -6.31 10.70
N GLU A 15 -1.01 -5.48 11.63
CA GLU A 15 -2.38 -5.52 12.18
C GLU A 15 -3.15 -4.28 11.78
N VAL A 16 -4.39 -4.49 11.32
CA VAL A 16 -5.28 -3.44 10.82
C VAL A 16 -6.58 -3.49 11.61
N ALA A 17 -6.96 -2.34 12.17
CA ALA A 17 -8.17 -2.18 12.95
C ALA A 17 -9.39 -2.72 12.19
N ASP A 18 -10.20 -3.54 12.86
CA ASP A 18 -11.43 -4.17 12.33
C ASP A 18 -11.24 -5.12 11.13
N HIS A 19 -10.01 -5.38 10.69
CA HIS A 19 -9.71 -6.19 9.50
C HIS A 19 -8.74 -7.35 9.76
N GLY A 20 -8.08 -7.37 10.92
CA GLY A 20 -7.26 -8.50 11.38
C GLY A 20 -5.77 -8.34 11.09
N THR A 21 -5.08 -9.47 10.96
CA THR A 21 -3.62 -9.54 10.82
C THR A 21 -3.24 -10.05 9.42
N PHE A 22 -2.26 -9.40 8.81
CA PHE A 22 -1.70 -9.74 7.52
C PHE A 22 -0.18 -9.87 7.60
N LYS A 23 0.43 -10.56 6.64
CA LYS A 23 1.86 -10.42 6.37
C LYS A 23 2.08 -9.12 5.60
N ASP A 24 1.52 -9.05 4.40
CA ASP A 24 1.51 -7.88 3.53
C ASP A 24 0.05 -7.53 3.23
N ALA A 25 -0.29 -6.25 3.07
CA ALA A 25 -1.67 -5.82 2.95
C ALA A 25 -1.90 -4.74 1.90
N LYS A 26 -3.09 -4.80 1.31
CA LYS A 26 -3.72 -3.73 0.55
C LYS A 26 -4.72 -3.03 1.46
N LEU A 27 -4.65 -1.71 1.56
CA LEU A 27 -5.56 -0.88 2.36
C LEU A 27 -6.22 0.16 1.44
N TRP A 28 -7.50 0.47 1.68
CA TRP A 28 -8.23 1.50 0.94
C TRP A 28 -9.35 2.10 1.80
N PRO A 29 -10.00 3.20 1.36
CA PRO A 29 -11.13 3.77 2.08
C PRO A 29 -12.24 2.74 2.35
N GLY A 30 -12.41 2.34 3.60
CA GLY A 30 -13.41 1.36 4.03
C GLY A 30 -13.02 -0.11 3.92
N GLY A 31 -11.77 -0.47 3.61
CA GLY A 31 -11.39 -1.87 3.54
C GLY A 31 -9.90 -2.17 3.57
N ALA A 32 -9.60 -3.45 3.80
CA ALA A 32 -8.25 -4.01 3.75
C ALA A 32 -8.31 -5.49 3.35
N ARG A 33 -7.26 -5.99 2.72
CA ARG A 33 -7.04 -7.42 2.50
C ARG A 33 -5.56 -7.78 2.41
N ALA A 34 -5.27 -9.08 2.44
CA ALA A 34 -3.93 -9.59 2.17
C ALA A 34 -3.47 -9.19 0.76
N TRP A 35 -2.21 -8.77 0.65
CA TRP A 35 -1.54 -8.55 -0.62
C TRP A 35 -0.76 -9.80 -1.03
N ASP A 36 -1.36 -10.59 -1.92
CA ASP A 36 -0.72 -11.75 -2.52
C ASP A 36 -0.07 -11.35 -3.85
N TRP A 37 1.26 -11.37 -3.89
CA TRP A 37 2.04 -11.01 -5.08
C TRP A 37 1.81 -11.96 -6.27
N SER A 38 1.31 -13.17 -6.03
CA SER A 38 1.02 -14.12 -7.11
C SER A 38 -0.19 -13.70 -7.96
N GLU A 39 -1.07 -12.84 -7.44
CA GLU A 39 -2.24 -12.32 -8.18
C GLU A 39 -1.82 -11.44 -9.36
N THR A 40 -0.71 -10.72 -9.23
CA THR A 40 -0.30 -9.65 -10.15
C THR A 40 1.08 -9.90 -10.75
N GLY A 41 1.79 -10.92 -10.29
CA GLY A 41 3.15 -11.23 -10.72
C GLY A 41 4.21 -10.37 -10.05
N THR A 42 3.89 -9.72 -8.93
CA THR A 42 4.84 -8.88 -8.19
C THR A 42 6.05 -9.68 -7.70
N ARG A 43 7.20 -9.06 -7.86
CA ARG A 43 8.55 -9.50 -7.46
C ARG A 43 9.30 -8.25 -7.01
N HIS A 44 10.45 -8.41 -6.38
CA HIS A 44 11.33 -7.28 -6.04
C HIS A 44 11.64 -6.40 -7.24
N GLU A 45 11.84 -7.01 -8.40
CA GLU A 45 12.00 -6.36 -9.71
C GLU A 45 11.13 -7.13 -10.74
N PRO A 46 10.27 -6.44 -11.52
CA PRO A 46 10.18 -4.99 -11.70
C PRO A 46 9.44 -4.24 -10.58
N GLY A 47 8.96 -4.92 -9.55
CA GLY A 47 8.34 -4.28 -8.38
C GLY A 47 6.82 -4.34 -8.38
N ILE A 48 6.21 -3.40 -7.66
CA ILE A 48 4.75 -3.20 -7.55
C ILE A 48 4.13 -2.97 -8.94
N GLN A 49 3.09 -3.73 -9.26
CA GLN A 49 2.45 -3.73 -10.59
C GLN A 49 1.21 -2.81 -10.64
N PRO A 50 0.80 -2.33 -11.84
CA PRO A 50 -0.43 -1.54 -11.99
C PRO A 50 -1.68 -2.27 -11.46
N ALA A 51 -1.72 -3.60 -11.60
CA ALA A 51 -2.78 -4.44 -11.08
C ALA A 51 -2.83 -4.49 -9.54
N ASP A 52 -1.73 -4.20 -8.83
CA ASP A 52 -1.73 -4.16 -7.37
C ASP A 52 -2.54 -2.97 -6.85
N VAL A 53 -2.42 -1.81 -7.50
CA VAL A 53 -3.06 -0.55 -7.10
C VAL A 53 -4.47 -0.39 -7.67
N ALA A 54 -4.86 -1.18 -8.66
CA ALA A 54 -6.16 -1.07 -9.34
C ALA A 54 -7.36 -1.10 -8.37
N GLU A 55 -7.30 -1.97 -7.36
CA GLU A 55 -8.36 -2.09 -6.34
C GLU A 55 -8.41 -0.85 -5.43
N LEU A 56 -7.26 -0.31 -5.03
CA LEU A 56 -7.19 0.89 -4.20
C LEU A 56 -7.87 2.07 -4.93
N LEU A 57 -7.58 2.20 -6.23
CA LEU A 57 -8.18 3.22 -7.10
C LEU A 57 -9.68 3.01 -7.29
N ALA A 58 -10.12 1.77 -7.53
CA ALA A 58 -11.54 1.43 -7.68
C ALA A 58 -12.35 1.72 -6.40
N GLN A 59 -11.71 1.64 -5.23
CA GLN A 59 -12.29 1.95 -3.93
C GLN A 59 -12.16 3.44 -3.53
N GLY A 60 -11.69 4.29 -4.46
CA GLY A 60 -11.69 5.74 -4.29
C GLY A 60 -10.50 6.32 -3.52
N ALA A 61 -9.33 5.66 -3.54
CA ALA A 61 -8.11 6.26 -3.03
C ALA A 61 -7.67 7.47 -3.88
N GLU A 62 -7.47 8.62 -3.24
CA GLU A 62 -6.94 9.86 -3.84
C GLU A 62 -5.44 10.04 -3.59
N VAL A 63 -4.92 9.35 -2.59
CA VAL A 63 -3.48 9.24 -2.28
C VAL A 63 -3.14 7.76 -2.17
N VAL A 64 -2.00 7.36 -2.73
CA VAL A 64 -1.49 5.99 -2.63
C VAL A 64 -0.11 5.98 -1.99
N VAL A 65 0.04 5.22 -0.91
CA VAL A 65 1.33 4.97 -0.25
C VAL A 65 1.84 3.58 -0.64
N LEU A 66 3.00 3.53 -1.25
CA LEU A 66 3.67 2.32 -1.71
C LEU A 66 4.89 2.04 -0.82
N SER A 67 4.83 0.97 -0.04
CA SER A 67 5.94 0.56 0.82
C SER A 67 6.92 -0.34 0.06
N ARG A 68 8.22 -0.09 0.23
CA ARG A 68 9.33 -0.79 -0.45
C ARG A 68 9.92 -1.94 0.35
N GLY A 69 9.32 -2.29 1.47
CA GLY A 69 9.92 -3.18 2.47
C GLY A 69 10.77 -2.44 3.50
N MET A 70 11.07 -3.12 4.60
CA MET A 70 11.93 -2.68 5.70
C MET A 70 13.33 -2.29 5.22
N HIS A 71 13.83 -2.97 4.18
CA HIS A 71 15.15 -2.74 3.57
C HIS A 71 15.06 -2.18 2.14
N GLU A 72 13.89 -1.66 1.75
CA GLU A 72 13.68 -0.97 0.47
C GLU A 72 14.01 -1.78 -0.79
N ARG A 73 13.89 -3.12 -0.74
CA ARG A 73 14.26 -3.99 -1.86
C ARG A 73 13.14 -4.15 -2.88
N LEU A 74 11.89 -3.92 -2.49
CA LEU A 74 10.78 -3.93 -3.42
C LEU A 74 10.78 -2.62 -4.23
N LEU A 75 10.96 -2.73 -5.54
CA LEU A 75 10.85 -1.61 -6.46
C LEU A 75 9.38 -1.31 -6.78
N THR A 76 9.15 -0.28 -7.58
CA THR A 76 7.84 0.02 -8.17
C THR A 76 7.99 0.02 -9.67
N CYS A 77 7.12 -0.70 -10.39
CA CYS A 77 7.13 -0.73 -11.83
C CYS A 77 6.88 0.69 -12.37
N PRO A 78 7.64 1.19 -13.37
CA PRO A 78 7.41 2.51 -13.96
C PRO A 78 5.97 2.70 -14.46
N ASP A 79 5.35 1.65 -15.02
CA ASP A 79 3.96 1.69 -15.49
C ASP A 79 2.97 1.92 -14.34
N THR A 80 3.28 1.49 -13.11
CA THR A 80 2.47 1.76 -11.92
C THR A 80 2.49 3.24 -11.57
N LEU A 81 3.66 3.87 -11.61
CA LEU A 81 3.80 5.31 -11.34
C LEU A 81 3.11 6.13 -12.43
N ALA A 82 3.30 5.76 -13.70
CA ALA A 82 2.64 6.42 -14.83
C ALA A 82 1.11 6.32 -14.73
N LEU A 83 0.57 5.15 -14.37
CA LEU A 83 -0.87 4.98 -14.16
C LEU A 83 -1.40 5.89 -13.04
N LEU A 84 -0.70 5.99 -11.92
CA LEU A 84 -1.12 6.83 -10.79
C LEU A 84 -1.05 8.31 -11.15
N GLU A 85 0.00 8.74 -11.85
CA GLU A 85 0.14 10.10 -12.36
C GLU A 85 -0.96 10.47 -13.37
N GLU A 86 -1.25 9.60 -14.34
CA GLU A 86 -2.34 9.79 -15.32
C GLU A 86 -3.70 9.96 -14.63
N ARG A 87 -3.90 9.27 -13.50
CA ARG A 87 -5.12 9.36 -12.69
C ARG A 87 -5.14 10.55 -11.74
N GLY A 88 -4.09 11.37 -11.71
CA GLY A 88 -3.98 12.52 -10.82
C GLY A 88 -3.91 12.13 -9.33
N VAL A 89 -3.43 10.92 -9.05
CA VAL A 89 -3.32 10.38 -7.69
C VAL A 89 -1.97 10.78 -7.11
N GLU A 90 -1.97 11.31 -5.89
CA GLU A 90 -0.73 11.61 -5.18
C GLU A 90 -0.07 10.30 -4.73
N VAL A 91 1.23 10.15 -4.95
CA VAL A 91 1.96 8.91 -4.65
C VAL A 91 3.12 9.16 -3.72
N HIS A 92 3.23 8.33 -2.68
CA HIS A 92 4.38 8.27 -1.78
C HIS A 92 5.04 6.90 -1.90
N VAL A 93 6.32 6.84 -2.26
CA VAL A 93 7.07 5.58 -2.35
C VAL A 93 8.18 5.58 -1.31
N LEU A 94 8.01 4.80 -0.24
CA LEU A 94 8.78 4.95 1.01
C LEU A 94 9.25 3.62 1.58
N GLN A 95 10.23 3.66 2.49
CA GLN A 95 10.54 2.53 3.37
C GLN A 95 9.32 2.20 4.25
N THR A 96 9.11 0.94 4.62
CA THR A 96 7.84 0.48 5.22
C THR A 96 7.41 1.20 6.50
N GLU A 97 8.31 1.53 7.42
CA GLU A 97 7.96 2.24 8.66
C GLU A 97 7.54 3.69 8.36
N GLU A 98 8.27 4.35 7.45
CA GLU A 98 7.93 5.70 6.98
C GLU A 98 6.61 5.71 6.19
N ALA A 99 6.37 4.67 5.40
CA ALA A 99 5.12 4.45 4.67
C ALA A 99 3.93 4.34 5.65
N VAL A 100 4.07 3.55 6.72
CA VAL A 100 3.03 3.42 7.74
C VAL A 100 2.79 4.74 8.47
N ALA A 101 3.84 5.47 8.84
CA ALA A 101 3.70 6.78 9.49
C ALA A 101 3.00 7.81 8.58
N THR A 102 3.38 7.84 7.30
CA THR A 102 2.79 8.71 6.27
C THR A 102 1.32 8.35 6.03
N TYR A 103 1.02 7.06 5.90
CA TYR A 103 -0.34 6.56 5.77
C TYR A 103 -1.22 6.96 6.95
N GLU A 104 -0.79 6.71 8.19
CA GLU A 104 -1.56 7.04 9.40
C GLU A 104 -1.82 8.55 9.53
N SER A 105 -0.87 9.39 9.14
CA SER A 105 -1.07 10.84 9.09
C SER A 105 -2.14 11.23 8.07
N LEU A 106 -1.99 10.78 6.82
CA LEU A 106 -2.84 11.18 5.70
C LEU A 106 -4.28 10.66 5.83
N ARG A 107 -4.49 9.44 6.33
CA ARG A 107 -5.83 8.82 6.43
C ARG A 107 -6.80 9.58 7.32
N THR A 108 -6.30 10.50 8.15
CA THR A 108 -7.15 11.34 9.03
C THR A 108 -7.85 12.45 8.28
N THR A 109 -7.38 12.81 7.08
CA THR A 109 -7.87 13.95 6.30
C THR A 109 -8.24 13.60 4.86
N ARG A 110 -7.75 12.47 4.32
CA ARG A 110 -7.92 12.10 2.91
C ARG A 110 -8.29 10.62 2.72
N PRO A 111 -8.92 10.26 1.60
CA PRO A 111 -9.09 8.86 1.18
C PRO A 111 -7.73 8.29 0.73
N VAL A 112 -7.07 7.52 1.59
CA VAL A 112 -5.74 6.96 1.33
C VAL A 112 -5.83 5.47 1.04
N GLY A 113 -5.16 5.03 -0.03
CA GLY A 113 -4.84 3.62 -0.26
C GLY A 113 -3.38 3.33 0.09
N ALA A 114 -3.07 2.10 0.47
CA ALA A 114 -1.68 1.69 0.69
C ALA A 114 -1.42 0.24 0.30
N LEU A 115 -0.20 -0.01 -0.17
CA LEU A 115 0.39 -1.34 -0.29
C LEU A 115 1.53 -1.45 0.71
N ILE A 116 1.38 -2.30 1.72
CA ILE A 116 2.34 -2.46 2.81
C ILE A 116 3.02 -3.82 2.70
N HIS A 117 4.32 -3.81 2.41
CA HIS A 117 5.22 -4.95 2.47
C HIS A 117 6.01 -4.94 3.78
N SER A 118 5.85 -5.95 4.64
CA SER A 118 6.40 -5.95 6.02
C SER A 118 7.76 -6.64 6.15
N THR A 119 8.40 -7.05 5.06
CA THR A 119 9.72 -7.69 5.04
C THR A 119 10.70 -6.95 4.13
N CYS A 120 11.62 -7.61 3.43
CA CYS A 120 12.58 -6.97 2.51
C CYS A 120 12.00 -6.78 1.13
#